data_AF-A0A0D3IC61-F1
#
_entry.id   AF-A0A0D3IC61-F1
#
_cell.length_a   1.000
_cell.length_b   1.000
_cell.length_c   1.000
_cell.angle_alpha   90.00
_cell.angle_beta   90.00
_cell.angle_gamma   90.00
#
_symmetry.space_group_name_H-M   'P 1'
#
loop_
_entity.id
_entity.type
_entity.pdbx_description
1 polymer ?
#
loop_
_entity_poly.entity_id
_entity_poly.type
_entity_poly.pdbx_seq_one_letter_code
_entity_poly.pdbx_strand_id
1 'polypeptide(L)' 'EPPADFICPITTELMSDPVMAADGHSYERSAIERWLATKSTSPMTGETLVHSFLAPNHTLRRQIREWEEARA' A
#
# COMPACT_ATOMS: atom_id res chain seq x y z
N GLU A 1 -14.55 7.43 9.74
CA GLU A 1 -13.41 6.52 9.53
C GLU A 1 -12.76 6.77 8.17
N PRO A 2 -11.48 6.40 7.99
CA PRO A 2 -10.82 6.44 6.69
C PRO A 2 -11.46 5.45 5.70
N PRO A 3 -11.53 5.79 4.40
CA PRO A 3 -11.81 4.83 3.33
C PRO A 3 -10.92 3.59 3.43
N ALA A 4 -11.47 2.42 3.13
CA ALA A 4 -10.72 1.16 3.17
C ALA A 4 -9.48 1.18 2.27
N ASP A 5 -9.57 1.85 1.11
CA ASP A 5 -8.47 2.00 0.15
C ASP A 5 -7.28 2.80 0.70
N PHE A 6 -7.45 3.51 1.82
CA PHE A 6 -6.39 4.29 2.46
C PHE A 6 -5.62 3.47 3.51
N ILE A 7 -6.16 2.31 3.89
CA ILE A 7 -5.59 1.43 4.90
C ILE A 7 -4.68 0.42 4.23
N CYS A 8 -3.45 0.32 4.73
CA CYS A 8 -2.50 -0.68 4.30
C CYS A 8 -2.98 -2.08 4.71
N PRO A 9 -3.12 -3.04 3.77
CA PRO A 9 -3.53 -4.39 4.12
C PRO A 9 -2.56 -5.17 5.02
N ILE A 10 -1.29 -4.76 5.06
CA ILE A 10 -0.25 -5.42 5.86
C ILE A 10 -0.22 -4.85 7.29
N THR A 11 -0.19 -3.53 7.43
CA THR A 11 -0.06 -2.86 8.75
C THR A 11 -1.41 -2.62 9.40
N THR A 12 -2.51 -2.68 8.64
CA THR A 12 -3.86 -2.30 9.09
C THR A 12 -3.99 -0.85 9.55
N GLU A 13 -3.05 0.00 9.11
CA GLU A 13 -2.99 1.43 9.44
C GLU A 13 -3.08 2.29 8.17
N LEU A 14 -3.35 3.59 8.35
CA LEU A 14 -3.38 4.56 7.27
C LEU A 14 -2.02 4.64 6.56
N MET A 15 -2.01 4.58 5.23
CA MET A 15 -0.78 4.66 4.44
C MET A 15 -0.21 6.08 4.42
N SER A 16 1.07 6.24 4.73
CA SER A 16 1.78 7.52 4.59
C SER A 16 2.52 7.61 3.27
N ASP A 17 3.05 6.48 2.80
CA ASP A 17 3.72 6.36 1.50
C ASP A 17 3.18 5.15 0.72
N PRO A 18 1.98 5.28 0.13
CA PRO A 18 1.36 4.19 -0.61
C PRO A 18 2.15 3.86 -1.88
N VAL A 19 2.47 2.58 -2.05
CA VAL A 19 3.08 2.01 -3.25
C VAL A 19 2.25 0.86 -3.79
N MET A 20 2.17 0.74 -5.10
CA MET A 20 1.45 -0.30 -5.81
C MET A 20 2.38 -1.45 -6.18
N ALA A 21 1.97 -2.68 -5.89
CA ALA A 21 2.66 -3.89 -6.33
C ALA A 21 2.08 -4.44 -7.65
N ALA A 22 2.68 -5.51 -8.18
CA ALA A 22 2.28 -6.12 -9.45
C ALA A 22 0.84 -6.69 -9.45
N ASP A 23 0.26 -6.88 -8.27
CA ASP A 23 -1.11 -7.34 -8.06
C ASP A 23 -2.15 -6.21 -8.16
N GLY A 24 -1.73 -4.97 -8.43
CA GLY A 24 -2.59 -3.79 -8.52
C GLY A 24 -3.03 -3.21 -7.17
N HIS A 25 -2.63 -3.81 -6.05
CA HIS A 25 -2.98 -3.33 -4.72
C HIS A 25 -1.93 -2.34 -4.19
N SER A 26 -2.39 -1.41 -3.35
CA SER A 26 -1.52 -0.43 -2.69
C SER A 26 -1.22 -0.85 -1.25
N TYR A 27 0.02 -0.64 -0.84
CA TYR A 27 0.55 -0.98 0.48
C TYR A 27 1.41 0.16 1.01
N GLU A 28 1.60 0.21 2.32
CA GLU A 28 2.63 1.06 2.92
C GLU A 28 4.02 0.58 2.47
N ARG A 29 4.86 1.48 1.93
CA ARG A 29 6.18 1.15 1.36
C ARG A 29 7.00 0.26 2.27
N SER A 30 7.20 0.68 3.50
CA SER A 30 8.06 -0.02 4.44
C SER A 30 7.58 -1.44 4.75
N ALA A 31 6.27 -1.66 4.69
CA ALA A 31 5.64 -2.94 4.98
C ALA A 31 5.79 -3.92 3.81
N ILE A 32 5.50 -3.48 2.59
CA ILE A 32 5.63 -4.34 1.40
C ILE A 32 7.10 -4.61 1.06
N GLU A 33 8.01 -3.66 1.27
CA GLU A 33 9.46 -3.90 1.09
C GLU A 33 9.96 -4.99 2.05
N ARG A 34 9.52 -4.97 3.31
CA ARG A 34 9.86 -6.01 4.30
C ARG A 34 9.25 -7.37 3.93
N TRP A 35 8.03 -7.39 3.40
CA TRP A 35 7.42 -8.61 2.89
C TRP A 35 8.22 -9.19 1.72
N LEU A 36 8.55 -8.34 0.74
CA LEU A 36 9.29 -8.73 -0.46
C LEU A 36 10.73 -9.16 -0.20
N ALA A 37 11.31 -8.76 0.94
CA ALA A 37 12.61 -9.24 1.37
C ALA A 37 12.63 -10.76 1.71
N THR A 38 11.46 -11.35 1.99
CA THR A 38 11.36 -12.76 2.41
C THR A 38 10.43 -13.60 1.53
N LYS A 39 9.51 -12.96 0.79
CA LYS A 39 8.48 -13.61 -0.01
C LYS A 39 8.34 -12.91 -1.36
N SER A 40 7.95 -13.65 -2.38
CA SER A 40 7.66 -13.09 -3.72
C SER A 40 6.16 -13.14 -4.06
N THR A 41 5.29 -13.12 -3.03
CA THR A 41 3.84 -13.27 -3.18
C THR A 41 3.08 -11.99 -2.84
N SER A 42 1.83 -11.89 -3.27
CA SER A 42 0.90 -10.83 -2.87
C SER A 42 0.51 -11.04 -1.40
N PRO A 43 0.62 -10.02 -0.54
CA PRO A 43 0.06 -10.06 0.81
C PRO A 43 -1.47 -10.23 0.83
N MET A 44 -2.17 -9.79 -0.24
CA MET A 44 -3.63 -9.83 -0.34
C MET A 44 -4.14 -11.18 -0.83
N THR A 45 -3.57 -11.72 -1.91
CA THR A 45 -4.09 -12.94 -2.55
C THR A 45 -3.27 -14.19 -2.23
N GLY A 46 -2.03 -14.02 -1.75
CA GLY A 46 -1.08 -15.11 -1.55
C GLY A 46 -0.44 -15.63 -2.85
N GLU A 47 -0.84 -15.10 -4.01
CA GLU A 47 -0.32 -15.52 -5.32
C GLU A 47 1.07 -14.93 -5.58
N THR A 48 1.89 -15.61 -6.40
CA THR A 48 3.21 -15.10 -6.78
C THR A 48 3.08 -13.82 -7.61
N LEU A 49 3.79 -12.78 -7.20
CA LEU A 49 3.87 -11.53 -7.96
C LEU A 49 4.71 -11.73 -9.21
N VAL A 50 4.23 -11.19 -10.34
CA VAL A 50 4.96 -11.21 -11.61
C VAL A 50 6.32 -10.51 -11.49
N HIS A 51 6.41 -9.49 -10.63
CA HIS A 51 7.65 -8.80 -10.29
C HIS A 51 7.58 -8.18 -8.88
N SER A 52 8.75 -7.88 -8.31
CA SER A 52 8.89 -7.19 -7.03
C SER A 52 9.00 -5.66 -7.15
N PHE A 53 8.83 -5.10 -8.36
CA PHE A 53 8.80 -3.65 -8.53
C PHE A 53 7.61 -3.02 -7.82
N LEU A 54 7.87 -1.91 -7.14
CA LEU A 54 6.88 -1.11 -6.42
C LEU A 54 6.78 0.27 -7.07
N ALA A 55 5.58 0.59 -7.57
CA ALA A 55 5.31 1.89 -8.18
C ALA A 55 4.72 2.86 -7.14
N PRO A 56 5.28 4.06 -6.92
CA PRO A 56 4.67 5.04 -6.03
C PRO A 56 3.26 5.42 -6.47
N ASN A 57 2.28 5.36 -5.55
CA ASN A 57 0.90 5.76 -5.83
C ASN A 57 0.67 7.22 -5.39
N HIS A 58 1.13 8.17 -6.22
CA HIS A 58 1.03 9.60 -5.91
C HIS A 58 -0.41 10.11 -5.77
N THR A 59 -1.35 9.54 -6.54
CA THR A 59 -2.77 9.90 -6.47
C THR A 59 -3.36 9.52 -5.13
N LEU A 60 -3.15 8.27 -4.69
CA LEU A 60 -3.62 7.80 -3.39
C LEU A 60 -2.98 8.57 -2.24
N ARG A 61 -1.66 8.83 -2.34
CA ARG A 61 -0.95 9.64 -1.35
C ARG A 61 -1.55 11.04 -1.18
N ARG A 62 -1.94 11.68 -2.29
CA ARG A 62 -2.61 13.00 -2.25
C ARG A 62 -3.99 12.89 -1.60
N GLN A 63 -4.79 11.90 -2.00
CA GLN A 63 -6.13 11.70 -1.45
C GLN A 63 -6.11 11.44 0.06
N ILE A 64 -5.14 10.66 0.55
CA ILE A 64 -4.97 10.41 1.99
C ILE A 64 -4.66 11.72 2.72
N ARG A 65 -3.73 12.53 2.22
CA ARG A 65 -3.37 13.82 2.83
C ARG A 65 -4.56 14.78 2.86
N GLU A 66 -5.27 14.92 1.75
CA GLU A 66 -6.47 15.76 1.67
C GLU A 66 -7.53 15.30 2.69
N TRP A 67 -7.66 13.98 2.90
CA TRP A 67 -8.56 13.42 3.91
C TRP A 67 -8.10 13.66 5.35
N GLU A 68 -6.79 13.59 5.63
CA GLU A 68 -6.23 13.93 6.94
C GLU A 68 -6.44 15.41 7.27
N GLU A 69 -6.15 16.29 6.31
CA GLU A 69 -6.30 17.75 6.45
C GLU A 69 -7.76 18.16 6.65
N ALA A 70 -8.72 17.54 5.94
CA ALA A 70 -10.14 17.82 6.09
C ALA A 70 -10.71 17.38 7.47
N ARG A 71 -9.95 16.63 8.26
CA ARG A 71 -10.34 16.11 9.59
C ARG A 71 -9.53 16.70 10.74
N ALA A 72 -8.54 17.54 10.44
CA ALA A 72 -7.78 18.33 11.41
C ALA A 72 -8.61 19.54 11.89
#